data_AF-A0A087TIU7-F1
#
_entry.id   AF-A0A087TIU7-F1
#
_cell.length_a   1.000
_cell.length_b   1.000
_cell.length_c   1.000
_cell.angle_alpha   90.00
_cell.angle_beta   90.00
_cell.angle_gamma   90.00
#
_symmetry.space_group_name_H-M   'P 1'
#
loop_
_entity.id
_entity.type
_entity.pdbx_description
1 polymer ?
#
loop_
_entity_poly.entity_id
_entity_poly.type
_entity_poly.pdbx_seq_one_letter_code
_entity_poly.pdbx_strand_id
1 'polypeptide(L)'
;MKQIFPSVKPRRLGTRGNSRYCYSGLRKKVDVKPPKLPYLNSDNCDTSEENGITEITTAACHLIFEWAEKLLGIKFTSLKELAAYLLENMCVDNRSVAAFKILLDSSPQLLEKGLSNCEGGVKKSEAQIHLQRKIQEKELIKEQKKKLQEHRSNLVGLSKGKSSALKKKG
;
A
#
# COMPACT_ATOMS: atom_id res chain seq x y z
N MET A 1 -7.83 35.69 24.45
CA MET A 1 -8.00 34.51 23.55
C MET A 1 -8.70 33.42 24.35
N LYS A 2 -9.85 32.91 23.90
CA LYS A 2 -10.62 31.89 24.64
C LYS A 2 -9.79 30.60 24.75
N GLN A 3 -9.55 30.13 25.99
CA GLN A 3 -8.76 28.94 26.25
C GLN A 3 -9.61 27.70 25.94
N ILE A 4 -9.32 27.04 24.82
CA ILE A 4 -10.07 25.87 24.30
C ILE A 4 -9.95 24.66 25.25
N PHE A 5 -8.90 24.64 26.08
CA PHE A 5 -8.65 23.60 27.08
C PHE A 5 -8.39 24.23 28.45
N PRO A 6 -9.39 24.29 29.35
CA PRO A 6 -9.32 25.00 30.64
C PRO A 6 -8.17 24.55 31.55
N SER A 7 -7.77 23.27 31.47
CA SER A 7 -6.70 22.69 32.28
C SER A 7 -5.30 22.77 31.64
N VAL A 8 -5.19 23.19 30.37
CA VAL A 8 -3.91 23.22 29.64
C VAL A 8 -3.37 24.64 29.63
N LYS A 9 -2.22 24.84 30.26
CA LYS A 9 -1.57 26.16 30.29
C LYS A 9 -0.87 26.46 28.96
N PRO A 10 -0.98 27.69 28.41
CA PRO A 10 -0.31 28.09 27.17
C PRO A 10 1.22 27.94 27.22
N ARG A 11 1.82 27.58 26.09
CA ARG A 11 3.28 27.44 25.94
C ARG A 11 3.94 28.80 25.75
N ARG A 12 5.05 29.07 26.45
CA ARG A 12 5.97 30.15 26.06
C ARG A 12 6.91 29.65 24.97
N LEU A 13 6.65 30.06 23.73
CA LEU A 13 7.54 29.88 22.58
C LEU A 13 8.76 30.80 22.77
N GLY A 14 9.82 30.26 23.36
CA GLY A 14 11.13 30.90 23.43
C GLY A 14 12.02 30.51 22.25
N THR A 15 13.17 31.19 22.13
CA THR A 15 14.24 30.88 21.18
C THR A 15 14.79 29.45 21.33
N ARG A 16 15.58 28.99 20.36
CA ARG A 16 16.20 27.65 20.33
C ARG A 16 16.90 27.36 21.67
N GLY A 17 16.47 26.30 22.36
CA GLY A 17 16.99 25.90 23.68
C GLY A 17 16.26 26.48 24.90
N ASN A 18 15.47 27.54 24.75
CA ASN A 18 14.76 28.21 25.87
C ASN A 18 13.24 27.98 25.86
N SER A 19 12.82 27.04 25.02
CA SER A 19 11.44 26.76 24.68
C SER A 19 10.86 25.76 25.71
N ARG A 20 9.98 26.21 26.61
CA ARG A 20 9.37 25.34 27.65
C ARG A 20 8.08 24.72 27.16
N TYR A 21 8.05 23.40 26.99
CA TYR A 21 6.85 22.64 26.64
C TYR A 21 5.98 22.43 27.88
N CYS A 22 4.70 22.80 27.78
CA CYS A 22 3.76 22.66 28.88
C CYS A 22 3.14 21.25 28.83
N TYR A 23 3.68 20.32 29.62
CA TYR A 23 3.04 19.02 29.85
C TYR A 23 2.10 19.05 31.06
N SER A 24 2.11 20.12 31.85
CA SER A 24 1.23 20.29 33.00
C SER A 24 -0.22 20.45 32.55
N GLY A 25 -1.12 19.64 33.11
CA GLY A 25 -2.54 19.63 32.76
C GLY A 25 -2.94 18.55 31.76
N LEU A 26 -1.97 17.87 31.13
CA LEU A 26 -2.21 16.66 30.37
C LEU A 26 -2.29 15.48 31.35
N ARG A 27 -3.45 14.83 31.42
CA ARG A 27 -3.63 13.59 32.18
C ARG A 27 -3.64 12.41 31.21
N LYS A 28 -2.91 11.34 31.53
CA LYS A 28 -3.01 10.07 30.81
C LYS A 28 -4.39 9.49 31.12
N LYS A 29 -5.31 9.51 30.15
CA LYS A 29 -6.53 8.70 30.23
C LYS A 29 -6.13 7.26 29.95
N VAL A 30 -6.00 6.48 31.04
CA VAL A 30 -5.64 5.06 30.97
C VAL A 30 -6.87 4.22 30.62
N ASP A 31 -8.05 4.72 30.95
CA ASP A 31 -9.33 4.09 30.62
C ASP A 31 -10.06 4.96 29.58
N VAL A 32 -10.06 4.48 28.33
CA VAL A 32 -10.80 5.06 27.22
C VAL A 32 -11.77 4.00 26.73
N LYS A 33 -13.05 4.35 26.58
CA LYS A 33 -14.03 3.44 26.00
C LYS A 33 -13.58 3.08 24.59
N PRO A 34 -13.53 1.79 24.23
CA PRO A 34 -13.18 1.39 22.87
C PRO A 34 -14.20 2.00 21.90
N PRO A 35 -13.77 2.52 20.74
CA PRO A 35 -14.69 3.01 19.73
C PRO A 35 -15.58 1.85 19.31
N LYS A 36 -16.89 2.07 19.31
CA LYS A 36 -17.85 1.11 18.78
C LYS A 36 -17.89 1.28 17.27
N LEU A 37 -17.75 0.18 16.53
CA LEU A 37 -18.02 0.18 15.11
C LEU A 37 -19.51 0.50 14.90
N PRO A 38 -19.86 1.27 13.86
CA PRO A 38 -21.25 1.37 13.44
C PRO A 38 -21.78 -0.05 13.18
N TYR A 39 -23.00 -0.33 13.67
CA TYR A 39 -23.67 -1.60 13.40
C TYR A 39 -23.97 -1.65 11.90
N LEU A 40 -23.24 -2.51 11.19
CA LEU A 40 -23.46 -2.83 9.78
C LEU A 40 -24.44 -4.00 9.69
N ASN A 41 -25.47 -3.97 10.53
CA ASN A 41 -26.58 -4.87 10.37
C ASN A 41 -27.31 -4.38 9.14
N SER A 42 -27.29 -5.18 8.08
CA SER A 42 -28.18 -5.08 6.93
C SER A 42 -29.61 -5.43 7.36
N ASP A 43 -30.07 -4.84 8.46
CA ASP A 43 -31.39 -5.01 9.05
C ASP A 43 -32.14 -3.66 8.93
N ASN A 44 -31.91 -2.90 7.84
CA ASN A 44 -32.95 -2.01 7.34
C ASN A 44 -33.96 -2.87 6.59
N CYS A 45 -34.61 -3.71 7.37
CA CYS A 45 -35.76 -4.51 7.03
C CYS A 45 -36.96 -3.57 6.84
N ASP A 46 -36.94 -2.79 5.77
CA ASP A 46 -38.16 -2.47 5.02
C ASP A 46 -38.42 -3.68 4.12
N THR A 47 -38.97 -4.74 4.72
CA THR A 47 -39.17 -6.10 4.16
C THR A 47 -39.99 -6.16 2.87
N SER A 48 -40.48 -5.03 2.36
CA SER A 48 -41.25 -4.97 1.11
C SER A 48 -40.37 -4.65 -0.12
N GLU A 49 -39.29 -3.88 0.03
CA GLU A 49 -38.46 -3.44 -1.10
C GLU A 49 -37.30 -4.43 -1.38
N GLU A 50 -36.73 -5.05 -0.34
CA GLU A 50 -35.61 -5.99 -0.50
C GLU A 50 -36.03 -7.31 -1.18
N ASN A 51 -37.25 -7.80 -0.89
CA ASN A 51 -37.81 -8.97 -1.55
C ASN A 51 -38.00 -8.71 -3.06
N GLY A 52 -38.54 -7.55 -3.42
CA GLY A 52 -38.69 -7.13 -4.83
C GLY A 52 -37.36 -7.01 -5.56
N ILE A 53 -36.32 -6.49 -4.90
CA ILE A 53 -34.96 -6.44 -5.47
C ILE A 53 -34.42 -7.86 -5.71
N THR A 54 -34.65 -8.80 -4.78
CA THR A 54 -34.23 -10.20 -4.97
C THR A 54 -35.00 -10.91 -6.10
N GLU A 55 -36.29 -10.63 -6.27
CA GLU A 55 -37.10 -11.16 -7.38
C GLU A 55 -36.69 -10.59 -8.74
N ILE A 56 -36.44 -9.27 -8.82
CA ILE A 56 -35.98 -8.63 -10.06
C ILE A 56 -34.57 -9.12 -10.42
N THR A 57 -33.69 -9.26 -9.44
CA THR A 57 -32.31 -9.76 -9.68
C THR A 57 -32.30 -11.23 -10.10
N THR A 58 -33.15 -12.08 -9.52
CA THR A 58 -33.29 -13.48 -9.97
C THR A 58 -33.84 -13.56 -11.39
N ALA A 59 -34.88 -12.78 -11.73
CA ALA A 59 -35.39 -12.69 -13.10
C ALA A 59 -34.32 -12.19 -14.08
N ALA A 60 -33.54 -11.17 -13.71
CA ALA A 60 -32.43 -10.68 -14.51
C ALA A 60 -31.33 -11.74 -14.72
N CYS A 61 -30.99 -12.51 -13.67
CA CYS A 61 -30.04 -13.62 -13.77
C CYS A 61 -30.53 -14.69 -14.77
N HIS A 62 -31.83 -15.03 -14.76
CA HIS A 62 -32.39 -15.98 -15.72
C HIS A 62 -32.25 -15.51 -17.18
N LEU A 63 -32.50 -14.22 -17.45
CA LEU A 63 -32.30 -13.64 -18.79
C LEU A 63 -30.84 -13.68 -19.21
N ILE A 64 -29.92 -13.36 -18.29
CA ILE A 64 -28.48 -13.40 -18.55
C ILE A 64 -28.03 -14.83 -18.84
N PHE A 65 -28.52 -15.83 -18.10
CA PHE A 65 -28.23 -17.23 -18.39
C PHE A 65 -28.78 -17.63 -19.76
N GLU A 66 -30.05 -17.37 -20.07
CA GLU A 66 -30.62 -17.73 -21.37
C GLU A 66 -29.81 -17.13 -22.54
N TRP A 67 -29.38 -15.87 -22.40
CA TRP A 67 -28.50 -15.24 -23.38
C TRP A 67 -27.14 -15.93 -23.48
N ALA A 68 -26.49 -16.20 -22.35
CA ALA A 68 -25.19 -16.85 -22.31
C ALA A 68 -25.25 -18.29 -22.87
N GLU A 69 -26.31 -19.04 -22.54
CA GLU A 69 -26.54 -20.40 -23.02
C GLU A 69 -26.69 -20.44 -24.55
N LYS A 70 -27.39 -19.46 -25.13
CA LYS A 70 -27.53 -19.35 -26.60
C LYS A 70 -26.21 -19.02 -27.29
N LEU A 71 -25.38 -18.19 -26.68
CA LEU A 71 -24.12 -17.75 -27.27
C LEU A 71 -23.03 -18.82 -27.14
N LEU A 72 -22.96 -19.48 -25.99
CA LEU A 72 -21.87 -20.39 -25.61
C LEU A 72 -22.22 -21.87 -25.78
N GLY A 73 -23.50 -22.22 -25.93
CA GLY A 73 -23.97 -23.59 -26.08
C GLY A 73 -23.83 -24.46 -24.82
N ILE A 74 -23.61 -23.84 -23.66
CA ILE A 74 -23.38 -24.50 -22.37
C ILE A 74 -24.42 -23.97 -21.38
N LYS A 75 -25.00 -24.86 -20.56
CA LYS A 75 -25.93 -24.49 -19.50
C LYS A 75 -25.19 -24.12 -18.22
N PHE A 76 -25.67 -23.07 -17.54
CA PHE A 76 -25.05 -22.58 -16.31
C PHE A 76 -26.04 -22.69 -15.16
N THR A 77 -25.58 -23.20 -14.01
CA THR A 77 -26.42 -23.37 -12.81
C THR A 77 -26.26 -22.23 -11.81
N SER A 78 -25.16 -21.47 -11.91
CA SER A 78 -24.83 -20.36 -11.00
C SER A 78 -24.11 -19.22 -11.72
N LEU A 79 -24.28 -18.00 -11.23
CA LEU A 79 -23.62 -16.81 -11.75
C LEU A 79 -22.09 -16.91 -11.59
N LYS A 80 -21.64 -17.61 -10.53
CA LYS A 80 -20.23 -17.89 -10.30
C LYS A 80 -19.65 -18.78 -11.40
N GLU A 81 -20.40 -19.79 -11.84
CA GLU A 81 -19.99 -20.73 -12.89
C GLU A 81 -19.87 -20.02 -14.24
N LEU A 82 -20.88 -19.20 -14.59
CA LEU A 82 -20.82 -18.35 -15.78
C LEU A 82 -19.60 -17.42 -15.74
N ALA A 83 -19.36 -16.74 -14.62
CA ALA A 83 -18.25 -15.80 -14.51
C ALA A 83 -16.87 -16.49 -14.56
N ALA A 84 -16.73 -17.68 -13.97
CA ALA A 84 -15.52 -18.49 -14.07
C ALA A 84 -15.27 -18.93 -15.52
N TYR A 85 -16.30 -19.41 -16.22
CA TYR A 85 -16.21 -19.80 -17.62
C TYR A 85 -15.77 -18.64 -18.52
N LEU A 86 -16.32 -17.43 -18.30
CA LEU A 86 -15.93 -16.23 -19.04
C LEU A 86 -14.45 -15.86 -18.82
N LEU A 87 -13.93 -16.08 -17.61
CA LEU A 87 -12.51 -15.84 -17.28
C LEU A 87 -11.59 -16.90 -17.88
N GLU A 88 -11.97 -18.17 -17.83
CA GLU A 88 -11.19 -19.28 -18.38
C GLU A 88 -11.03 -19.18 -19.90
N ASN A 89 -12.07 -18.73 -20.60
CA ASN A 89 -12.08 -18.54 -22.04
C ASN A 89 -11.66 -17.13 -22.48
N MET A 90 -11.17 -16.29 -21.54
CA MET A 90 -10.73 -14.92 -21.80
C MET A 90 -11.78 -14.04 -22.50
N CYS A 91 -13.07 -14.29 -22.25
CA CYS A 91 -14.17 -13.50 -22.78
C CYS A 91 -14.33 -12.15 -22.06
N VAL A 92 -13.70 -11.98 -20.90
CA VAL A 92 -13.72 -10.76 -20.07
C VAL A 92 -12.31 -10.45 -19.54
N ASP A 93 -12.07 -9.19 -19.16
CA ASP A 93 -10.78 -8.77 -18.63
C ASP A 93 -10.49 -9.41 -17.26
N ASN A 94 -9.34 -10.08 -17.16
CA ASN A 94 -8.92 -10.82 -15.98
C ASN A 94 -8.19 -9.94 -14.93
N ARG A 95 -7.93 -8.66 -15.23
CA ARG A 95 -7.18 -7.75 -14.35
C ARG A 95 -8.06 -7.02 -13.33
N SER A 96 -9.38 -7.18 -13.40
CA SER A 96 -10.31 -6.53 -12.47
C SER A 96 -10.28 -7.19 -11.09
N VAL A 97 -10.49 -6.40 -10.03
CA VAL A 97 -10.65 -6.90 -8.65
C VAL A 97 -11.79 -7.93 -8.58
N ALA A 98 -12.84 -7.75 -9.37
CA ALA A 98 -13.94 -8.71 -9.46
C ALA A 98 -13.49 -10.06 -10.04
N ALA A 99 -12.67 -10.03 -11.10
CA ALA A 99 -12.10 -11.23 -11.71
C ALA A 99 -11.19 -11.98 -10.74
N PHE A 100 -10.30 -11.27 -10.04
CA PHE A 100 -9.44 -11.86 -9.01
C PHE A 100 -10.23 -12.53 -7.88
N LYS A 101 -11.33 -11.92 -7.45
CA LYS A 101 -12.19 -12.48 -6.38
C LYS A 101 -12.81 -13.81 -6.80
N ILE A 102 -13.29 -13.89 -8.04
CA ILE A 102 -13.92 -15.12 -8.58
C ILE A 102 -12.86 -16.20 -8.80
N LEU A 103 -11.67 -15.83 -9.27
CA LEU A 103 -10.56 -16.75 -9.50
C LEU A 103 -10.08 -17.39 -8.19
N LEU A 104 -9.93 -16.58 -7.14
CA LEU A 104 -9.54 -17.04 -5.81
C LEU A 104 -10.54 -18.06 -5.23
N ASP A 105 -11.83 -17.84 -5.48
CA ASP A 105 -12.92 -18.67 -4.94
C ASP A 105 -13.20 -19.93 -5.80
N SER A 106 -12.69 -19.99 -7.03
CA SER A 106 -12.97 -21.10 -7.97
C SER A 106 -11.79 -22.06 -8.10
N SER A 107 -10.56 -21.56 -8.19
CA SER A 107 -9.35 -22.39 -8.14
C SER A 107 -8.08 -21.55 -7.96
N PRO A 108 -7.28 -21.74 -6.90
CA PRO A 108 -6.03 -21.01 -6.70
C PRO A 108 -4.94 -21.35 -7.73
N GLN A 109 -5.12 -22.39 -8.55
CA GLN A 109 -4.11 -22.84 -9.53
C GLN A 109 -4.10 -21.99 -10.82
N LEU A 110 -5.20 -21.33 -11.17
CA LEU A 110 -5.26 -20.46 -12.37
C LEU A 110 -4.63 -19.09 -12.17
N LEU A 111 -4.20 -18.76 -10.94
CA LEU A 111 -3.54 -17.48 -10.65
C LEU A 111 -2.23 -17.33 -11.46
N GLU A 112 -1.51 -18.41 -11.73
CA GLU A 112 -0.28 -18.37 -12.56
C GLU A 112 -0.57 -18.10 -14.04
N LYS A 113 -1.66 -18.67 -14.58
CA LYS A 113 -2.00 -18.54 -16.01
C LYS A 113 -2.61 -17.18 -16.37
N GLY A 114 -3.30 -16.55 -15.41
CA GLY A 114 -3.87 -15.20 -15.58
C GLY A 114 -2.83 -14.07 -15.53
N LEU A 115 -1.68 -14.31 -14.89
CA LEU A 115 -0.59 -13.33 -14.77
C LEU A 115 0.40 -13.39 -15.93
N SER A 116 0.47 -14.51 -16.67
CA SER A 116 1.52 -14.76 -17.65
C SER A 116 1.30 -14.13 -19.04
N ASN A 117 0.06 -13.79 -19.42
CA ASN A 117 -0.25 -13.40 -20.80
C ASN A 117 -0.64 -11.92 -20.99
N CYS A 118 -0.25 -11.07 -20.05
CA CYS A 118 -0.38 -9.64 -20.22
C CYS A 118 1.00 -8.96 -20.32
N GLU A 119 1.40 -8.65 -21.56
CA GLU A 119 2.35 -7.56 -21.88
C GLU A 119 1.84 -6.16 -21.44
N GLY A 120 0.89 -6.09 -20.52
CA GLY A 120 0.61 -4.91 -19.74
C GLY A 120 1.41 -5.02 -18.46
N GLY A 121 2.73 -4.86 -18.55
CA GLY A 121 3.58 -4.70 -17.38
C GLY A 121 2.89 -3.74 -16.42
N VAL A 122 2.82 -4.10 -15.15
CA VAL A 122 2.50 -3.16 -14.08
C VAL A 122 3.47 -2.01 -14.31
N LYS A 123 3.01 -0.96 -14.98
CA LYS A 123 3.79 0.25 -15.21
C LYS A 123 3.98 0.75 -13.81
N LYS A 124 5.12 0.40 -13.20
CA LYS A 124 5.57 0.97 -11.95
C LYS A 124 5.31 2.46 -12.12
N SER A 125 4.42 3.00 -11.29
CA SER A 125 4.05 4.42 -11.35
C SER A 125 5.34 5.21 -11.53
N GLU A 126 5.34 6.25 -12.35
CA GLU A 126 6.51 7.08 -12.62
C GLU A 126 7.26 7.47 -11.32
N ALA A 127 6.50 7.63 -10.22
CA ALA A 127 7.01 7.82 -8.87
C ALA A 127 7.92 6.69 -8.36
N GLN A 128 7.58 5.42 -8.60
CA GLN A 128 8.40 4.26 -8.22
C GLN A 128 9.69 4.16 -9.03
N ILE A 129 9.62 4.43 -10.35
CA ILE A 129 10.82 4.45 -11.22
C ILE A 129 11.76 5.57 -10.78
N HIS A 130 11.21 6.75 -10.51
CA HIS A 130 11.99 7.90 -10.05
C HIS A 130 12.60 7.66 -8.66
N LEU A 131 11.85 7.04 -7.74
CA LEU A 131 12.36 6.66 -6.42
C LEU A 131 13.53 5.68 -6.53
N GLN A 132 13.40 4.64 -7.36
CA GLN A 132 14.43 3.62 -7.54
C GLN A 132 15.72 4.22 -8.13
N ARG A 133 15.59 5.12 -9.11
CA ARG A 133 16.74 5.89 -9.66
C ARG A 133 17.41 6.75 -8.57
N LYS A 134 16.62 7.42 -7.74
CA LYS A 134 17.12 8.29 -6.67
C LYS A 134 17.80 7.53 -5.54
N ILE A 135 17.37 6.30 -5.26
CA ILE A 135 18.05 5.40 -4.30
C ILE A 135 19.44 5.02 -4.83
N GLN A 136 19.53 4.58 -6.09
CA GLN A 136 20.81 4.20 -6.71
C GLN A 136 21.78 5.37 -6.78
N GLU A 137 21.30 6.56 -7.16
CA GLU A 137 22.13 7.78 -7.20
C GLU A 137 22.68 8.12 -5.80
N LYS A 138 21.86 7.96 -4.75
CA LYS A 138 22.31 8.18 -3.36
C LYS A 138 23.37 7.18 -2.92
N GLU A 139 23.31 5.93 -3.37
CA GLU A 139 24.33 4.92 -3.07
C GLU A 139 25.66 5.25 -3.74
N LEU A 140 25.64 5.64 -5.01
CA LEU A 140 26.84 6.06 -5.75
C LEU A 140 27.50 7.29 -5.11
N ILE A 141 26.71 8.30 -4.74
CA ILE A 141 27.22 9.50 -4.06
C ILE A 141 27.83 9.12 -2.70
N LYS A 142 27.22 8.18 -1.96
CA LYS A 142 27.74 7.72 -0.67
C LYS A 142 29.07 7.00 -0.84
N GLU A 143 29.21 6.17 -1.87
CA GLU A 143 30.45 5.45 -2.17
C GLU A 143 31.57 6.40 -2.61
N GLN A 144 31.29 7.37 -3.47
CA GLN A 144 32.25 8.40 -3.87
C GLN A 144 32.74 9.22 -2.68
N LYS A 145 31.83 9.63 -1.78
CA LYS A 145 32.20 10.33 -0.55
C LYS A 145 33.07 9.48 0.37
N LYS A 146 32.78 8.18 0.49
CA LYS A 146 33.60 7.24 1.27
C LYS A 146 35.01 7.13 0.68
N LYS A 147 35.14 6.96 -0.64
CA LYS A 147 36.44 6.92 -1.34
C LYS A 147 37.23 8.21 -1.17
N LEU A 148 36.59 9.37 -1.31
CA LEU A 148 37.24 10.67 -1.08
C LEU A 148 37.70 10.83 0.38
N GLN A 149 36.92 10.35 1.35
CA GLN A 149 37.29 10.37 2.75
C GLN A 149 38.49 9.45 3.03
N GLU A 150 38.50 8.23 2.47
CA GLU A 150 39.63 7.28 2.58
C GLU A 150 40.90 7.85 1.92
N HIS A 151 40.78 8.47 0.74
CA HIS A 151 41.91 9.11 0.06
C HIS A 151 42.46 10.29 0.87
N ARG A 152 41.57 11.08 1.49
CA ARG A 152 41.96 12.19 2.37
C ARG A 152 42.63 11.69 3.66
N SER A 153 42.17 10.59 4.26
CA SER A 153 42.86 9.99 5.42
C SER A 153 44.22 9.40 5.05
N ASN A 154 44.35 8.79 3.86
CA ASN A 154 45.62 8.23 3.38
C ASN A 154 46.68 9.32 3.11
N LEU A 155 46.27 10.46 2.54
CA LEU A 155 47.15 11.62 2.34
C LEU A 155 47.65 12.21 3.68
N VAL A 156 46.80 12.24 4.71
CA VAL A 156 47.17 12.72 6.05
C VAL A 156 48.05 11.70 6.80
N GLY A 157 47.93 10.41 6.50
CA GLY A 157 48.82 9.37 7.04
C GLY A 157 50.25 9.44 6.46
N LEU A 158 50.39 9.76 5.18
CA LEU A 158 51.69 9.80 4.49
C LEU A 158 52.57 10.99 4.89
N SER A 159 51.97 12.09 5.37
CA SER A 159 52.71 13.27 5.83
C SER A 159 53.34 13.11 7.22
N LYS A 160 52.84 12.18 8.06
CA LYS A 160 53.44 11.86 9.37
C LYS A 160 54.62 10.89 9.31
N GLY A 161 54.80 10.17 8.20
CA GLY A 161 55.83 9.13 8.05
C GLY A 161 57.21 9.59 7.56
N LYS A 162 57.36 10.85 7.09
CA LYS A 162 58.64 11.35 6.55
C LYS A 162 59.53 12.10 7.54
N SER A 163 59.08 12.31 8.78
CA SER A 163 59.81 13.11 9.77
C SER A 163 60.78 12.30 10.66
N SER A 164 60.89 10.98 10.51
CA SER A 164 61.67 10.11 11.42
C SER A 164 62.97 9.52 10.86
N ALA A 165 63.35 9.84 9.62
CA ALA A 165 64.51 9.22 8.95
C ALA A 165 65.69 10.19 8.70
N LEU A 166 66.05 11.06 9.64
CA LEU A 166 67.29 11.84 9.56
C LEU A 166 67.84 12.15 10.97
N LYS A 167 68.27 11.12 11.70
CA LYS A 167 69.15 11.29 12.88
C LYS A 167 69.82 9.97 13.28
N LYS A 168 70.81 9.55 12.49
CA LYS A 168 71.88 8.65 12.96
C LYS A 168 73.02 8.60 11.94
N LYS A 169 74.00 9.48 12.13
CA LYS A 169 75.43 9.32 11.82
C LYS A 169 76.13 10.64 12.20
N GLY A 170 77.01 10.54 13.18
CA GLY A 170 77.68 11.62 13.88
C GLY A 170 78.15 11.04 15.21
#